data_AF-A0A2N3AVR0-F1
#
_entry.id   AF-A0A2N3AVR0-F1
#
_cell.length_a   1.000
_cell.length_b   1.000
_cell.length_c   1.000
_cell.angle_alpha   90.00
_cell.angle_beta   90.00
_cell.angle_gamma   90.00
#
_symmetry.space_group_name_H-M   'P 1'
#
loop_
_entity.id
_entity.type
_entity.pdbx_description
1 polymer ?
#
loop_
_entity_poly.entity_id
_entity_poly.type
_entity_poly.pdbx_seq_one_letter_code
_entity_poly.pdbx_strand_id
1 'polypeptide(L)' 'MNLQTMTDRIASAQGFIAALDQSGGSTPKALHGYGVADGDWSSEDEMFAQIHAMRARVITSPCFG' A
#
# COMPACT_ATOMS: atom_id res chain seq x y z
N MET A 1 16.64 12.24 4.72
CA MET A 1 16.52 11.73 6.10
C MET A 1 17.65 10.76 6.34
N ASN A 2 18.26 10.80 7.52
CA ASN A 2 19.24 9.79 7.95
C ASN A 2 18.56 8.81 8.93
N LEU A 3 19.25 7.73 9.28
CA LEU A 3 18.73 6.70 10.19
C LEU A 3 18.29 7.29 11.54
N GLN A 4 19.07 8.21 12.10
CA GLN A 4 18.76 8.85 13.38
C GLN A 4 17.39 9.54 13.34
N THR A 5 17.15 10.39 12.32
CA THR A 5 15.87 11.09 12.15
C THR A 5 14.69 10.13 11.99
N MET A 6 14.88 9.00 11.30
CA MET A 6 13.81 8.01 11.14
C MET A 6 13.51 7.27 12.45
N THR A 7 14.54 6.87 13.20
CA THR A 7 14.41 6.21 14.50
C THR A 7 13.71 7.11 15.52
N ASP A 8 14.08 8.39 15.57
CA ASP A 8 13.45 9.37 16.47
C ASP A 8 11.95 9.55 16.14
N ARG A 9 11.60 9.57 14.86
CA ARG A 9 10.19 9.65 14.40
C ARG A 9 9.40 8.42 14.82
N ILE A 10 9.96 7.22 14.66
CA ILE A 10 9.31 5.98 15.09
C ILE A 10 9.13 5.93 16.62
N ALA A 11 10.12 6.41 17.39
CA ALA A 11 10.09 6.35 18.85
C ALA A 11 9.15 7.38 19.50
N SER A 12 8.99 8.57 18.89
CA SER A 12 8.38 9.72 19.57
C SER A 12 7.24 10.41 18.82
N ALA A 13 7.10 10.23 17.50
CA ALA A 13 6.05 10.91 16.76
C ALA A 13 4.66 10.34 17.07
N GLN A 14 3.67 11.22 17.17
CA GLN A 14 2.28 10.81 17.29
C GLN A 14 1.71 10.45 15.91
N GLY A 15 1.00 9.33 15.83
CA GLY A 15 0.39 8.86 14.59
C GLY A 15 0.20 7.35 14.60
N PHE A 16 0.13 6.76 13.41
CA PHE A 16 0.02 5.33 13.19
C PHE A 16 0.85 4.91 11.98
N ILE A 17 1.08 3.61 11.83
CA ILE A 17 1.77 3.04 10.66
C ILE A 17 0.71 2.45 9.73
N ALA A 18 0.63 2.97 8.50
CA ALA A 18 -0.14 2.36 7.43
C ALA A 18 0.69 1.28 6.74
N ALA A 19 0.33 0.01 6.91
CA ALA A 19 1.02 -1.13 6.32
C ALA A 19 0.47 -1.46 4.92
N LEU A 20 1.32 -1.32 3.90
CA LEU A 20 1.00 -1.57 2.48
C LEU A 20 1.83 -2.74 1.91
N ASP A 21 2.13 -3.74 2.72
CA ASP A 21 3.11 -4.82 2.49
C ASP A 21 2.48 -6.17 2.11
N GLN A 22 1.28 -6.16 1.53
CA GLN A 22 0.59 -7.39 1.11
C GLN A 22 1.44 -8.22 0.13
N SER A 23 1.56 -9.51 0.41
CA SER A 23 2.20 -10.51 -0.46
C SER A 23 1.30 -10.87 -1.65
N GLY A 24 1.86 -11.46 -2.70
CA GLY A 24 1.12 -11.87 -3.90
C GLY A 24 -0.14 -12.70 -3.61
N GLY A 25 -0.08 -13.65 -2.67
CA GLY A 25 -1.24 -14.47 -2.29
C GLY A 25 -2.34 -13.71 -1.54
N SER A 26 -2.04 -12.55 -0.96
CA SER A 26 -3.00 -11.68 -0.27
C SER A 26 -3.45 -10.47 -1.10
N THR A 27 -2.80 -10.22 -2.23
CA THR A 27 -3.13 -9.15 -3.18
C THR A 27 -4.56 -9.23 -3.71
N PRO A 28 -5.10 -10.39 -4.14
CA PRO A 28 -6.48 -10.48 -4.61
C PRO A 28 -7.49 -10.01 -3.55
N LYS A 29 -7.27 -10.40 -2.28
CA LYS A 29 -8.12 -9.98 -1.17
C LYS A 29 -8.06 -8.47 -0.92
N ALA A 30 -6.88 -7.86 -1.03
CA ALA A 30 -6.71 -6.43 -0.89
C ALA A 30 -7.41 -5.67 -2.03
N LEU A 31 -7.27 -6.14 -3.27
CA LEU A 31 -7.94 -5.57 -4.44
C LEU A 31 -9.46 -5.71 -4.37
N HIS A 32 -9.97 -6.86 -3.93
CA HIS A 32 -11.39 -7.07 -3.70
C HIS A 32 -11.96 -6.12 -2.64
N GLY A 33 -11.25 -5.96 -1.52
CA GLY A 33 -11.61 -4.98 -0.49
C GLY A 33 -11.55 -3.53 -0.98
N TYR A 34 -10.79 -3.28 -2.04
CA TYR A 34 -10.69 -2.00 -2.73
C TYR A 34 -11.76 -1.81 -3.83
N GLY A 35 -12.58 -2.82 -4.10
CA GLY A 35 -13.64 -2.79 -5.12
C GLY A 35 -13.20 -3.19 -6.53
N VAL A 36 -12.04 -3.82 -6.67
CA VAL A 36 -11.56 -4.39 -7.95
C VAL A 36 -11.84 -5.89 -7.94
N ALA A 37 -12.59 -6.39 -8.92
CA ALA A 37 -13.04 -7.77 -8.97
C ALA A 37 -11.98 -8.69 -9.59
N ASP A 38 -12.05 -9.98 -9.29
CA ASP A 38 -11.10 -10.99 -9.80
C ASP A 38 -11.09 -11.12 -11.34
N GLY A 39 -12.12 -10.61 -12.02
CA GLY A 39 -12.20 -10.55 -13.48
C GLY A 39 -11.57 -9.30 -14.12
N ASP A 40 -11.12 -8.33 -13.32
CA ASP A 40 -10.53 -7.07 -13.80
C ASP A 40 -9.02 -7.20 -14.12
N TRP A 41 -8.46 -8.40 -13.98
CA TRP A 41 -7.10 -8.76 -14.39
C TRP A 41 -7.08 -10.20 -14.93
N SER A 42 -6.24 -10.44 -15.93
CA SER A 42 -6.09 -11.74 -16.60
C SER A 42 -4.73 -12.40 -16.36
N SER A 43 -3.80 -11.70 -15.69
CA SER A 43 -2.47 -12.19 -15.37
C SER A 43 -1.99 -11.72 -13.99
N GLU A 44 -0.96 -12.39 -13.45
CA GLU A 44 -0.32 -11.96 -12.20
C GLU A 44 0.31 -10.57 -12.35
N ASP A 45 0.93 -10.28 -13.49
CA ASP A 45 1.53 -8.96 -13.77
C ASP A 45 0.49 -7.84 -13.75
N GLU A 46 -0.69 -8.07 -14.33
CA GLU A 46 -1.81 -7.12 -14.28
C GLU A 46 -2.32 -6.93 -12.86
N MET A 47 -2.47 -8.02 -12.08
CA MET A 47 -2.83 -7.95 -10.66
C MET A 47 -1.81 -7.11 -9.86
N PHE A 48 -0.51 -7.31 -10.11
CA PHE A 48 0.55 -6.53 -9.45
C PHE A 48 0.58 -5.06 -9.89
N ALA A 49 0.25 -4.76 -11.14
CA ALA A 49 0.08 -3.40 -11.61
C ALA A 49 -1.10 -2.70 -10.90
N GLN A 50 -2.22 -3.40 -10.72
CA GLN A 50 -3.40 -2.84 -10.05
C GLN A 50 -3.15 -2.55 -8.56
N ILE A 51 -2.49 -3.46 -7.83
CA ILE A 51 -2.15 -3.19 -6.42
C ILE A 51 -1.11 -2.09 -6.31
N HIS A 52 -0.17 -1.99 -7.25
CA HIS A 52 0.76 -0.87 -7.31
C HIS A 52 0.03 0.46 -7.50
N ALA A 53 -0.92 0.54 -8.44
CA ALA A 53 -1.74 1.72 -8.67
C ALA A 53 -2.53 2.12 -7.40
N MET A 54 -3.12 1.15 -6.70
CA MET A 54 -3.78 1.37 -5.41
C MET A 54 -2.81 1.97 -4.37
N ARG A 55 -1.63 1.37 -4.18
CA ARG A 55 -0.62 1.84 -3.22
C ARG A 55 -0.12 3.24 -3.56
N ALA A 56 0.12 3.50 -4.84
CA ALA A 56 0.54 4.81 -5.34
C ALA A 56 -0.54 5.87 -5.04
N ARG A 57 -1.82 5.58 -5.29
CA ARG A 57 -2.93 6.49 -4.99
C ARG A 57 -3.03 6.79 -3.49
N VAL A 58 -2.83 5.80 -2.62
CA VAL A 58 -2.86 6.01 -1.16
C VAL A 58 -1.73 6.94 -0.72
N ILE A 59 -0.48 6.66 -1.13
CA ILE A 59 0.71 7.41 -0.70
C ILE A 59 0.73 8.83 -1.27
N THR A 60 0.21 9.05 -2.48
CA THR A 60 0.18 10.37 -3.14
C THR A 60 -1.05 11.21 -2.80
N SER A 61 -2.02 10.66 -2.07
CA SER A 61 -3.22 11.38 -1.67
C SER A 61 -2.86 12.54 -0.73
N PRO A 62 -3.50 13.72 -0.86
CA PRO A 62 -3.32 14.83 0.07
C PRO A 62 -3.63 14.50 1.54
N CYS A 63 -4.37 13.41 1.80
CA CYS A 63 -4.72 12.98 3.16
C CYS A 63 -3.67 12.08 3.84
N PHE A 64 -2.62 11.65 3.14
CA PHE A 64 -1.63 10.70 3.68
C PHE A 64 -0.43 11.39 4.37
N GLY A 65 -0.25 12.69 4.13
CA GLY A 65 0.88 13.50 4.62
C GLY A 65 0.53 14.37 5.81
#